data_AF-A0AAW2JLV1-F1
#
_entry.id   AF-A0AAW2JLV1-F1
#
_cell.length_a   1.000
_cell.length_b   1.000
_cell.length_c   1.000
_cell.angle_alpha   90.00
_cell.angle_beta   90.00
_cell.angle_gamma   90.00
#
_symmetry.space_group_name_H-M   'P 1'
#
loop_
_entity.id
_entity.type
_entity.pdbx_description
1 polymer ?
#
loop_
_entity_poly.entity_id
_entity_poly.type
_entity_poly.pdbx_seq_one_letter_code
_entity_poly.pdbx_strand_id
1 'polypeptide(L)'
;MTNDIQKQYDRHDDVASIMLRMKEVYAVPDRHIRYAATKAFFGTKMTEGSSMQEHGIKMLSLVEKLEDLQAGIDNDTYIDVILQSLLPLTTHFS
;
A
#
# COMPACT_ATOMS: atom_id res chain seq x y z
N MET A 1 15.34 49.07 -14.55
CA MET A 1 15.75 47.93 -15.40
C MET A 1 15.62 46.68 -14.57
N THR A 2 14.53 45.94 -14.74
CA THR A 2 14.36 44.64 -14.09
C THR A 2 15.08 43.62 -14.95
N ASN A 3 16.13 43.00 -14.40
CA ASN A 3 16.99 42.08 -15.14
C ASN A 3 16.15 40.88 -15.61
N ASP A 4 16.32 40.44 -16.86
CA ASP A 4 15.60 39.29 -17.43
C ASP A 4 15.73 38.02 -16.58
N ILE A 5 16.78 37.93 -15.76
CA ILE A 5 16.95 36.89 -14.73
C ILE A 5 15.80 36.91 -13.69
N GLN A 6 15.35 38.08 -13.26
CA GLN A 6 14.20 38.22 -12.35
C GLN A 6 12.90 37.76 -13.03
N LYS A 7 12.77 38.06 -14.33
CA LYS A 7 11.60 37.68 -15.16
C LYS A 7 11.59 36.19 -15.50
N GLN A 8 12.76 35.56 -15.49
CA GLN A 8 12.91 34.10 -15.65
C GLN A 8 12.59 33.36 -14.35
N TYR A 9 12.86 33.97 -13.19
CA TYR A 9 12.40 33.48 -11.88
C TYR A 9 10.89 33.68 -11.66
N ASP A 10 10.30 34.75 -12.19
CA ASP A 10 8.82 34.94 -12.21
C ASP A 10 8.09 33.96 -13.16
N ARG A 11 8.84 33.20 -13.95
CA ARG A 11 8.32 32.11 -14.81
C ARG A 11 8.50 30.73 -14.20
N HIS A 12 9.05 30.64 -12.99
CA HIS A 12 9.04 29.40 -12.24
C HIS A 12 7.62 29.17 -11.73
N ASP A 13 7.05 28.02 -12.12
CA ASP A 13 6.22 27.19 -11.26
C ASP A 13 6.11 27.77 -9.83
N ASP A 14 4.92 28.28 -9.48
CA ASP A 14 4.56 28.77 -8.15
C ASP A 14 5.18 27.83 -7.10
N VAL A 15 5.70 28.35 -5.99
CA VAL A 15 6.38 27.53 -4.95
C VAL A 15 5.52 26.32 -4.56
N ALA A 16 4.19 26.49 -4.58
CA ALA A 16 3.21 25.41 -4.38
C ALA A 16 3.31 24.29 -5.43
N SER A 17 3.50 24.61 -6.71
CA SER A 17 3.65 23.63 -7.80
C SER A 17 4.98 22.86 -7.75
N ILE A 18 6.07 23.50 -7.31
CA ILE A 18 7.35 22.81 -7.03
C ILE A 18 7.18 21.85 -5.85
N MET A 19 6.54 22.31 -4.77
CA MET A 19 6.22 21.47 -3.61
C MET A 19 5.30 20.30 -3.96
N LEU A 20 4.31 20.52 -4.84
CA LEU A 20 3.42 19.47 -5.32
C LEU A 20 4.19 18.42 -6.12
N ARG A 21 5.03 18.84 -7.07
CA ARG A 21 5.87 17.94 -7.87
C ARG A 21 6.82 17.12 -6.98
N MET A 22 7.43 17.75 -5.98
CA MET A 22 8.26 17.04 -5.00
C MET A 22 7.43 16.02 -4.23
N LYS A 23 6.25 16.40 -3.72
CA LYS A 23 5.35 15.48 -3.02
C LYS A 23 4.95 14.31 -3.91
N GLU A 24 4.66 14.55 -5.19
CA GLU A 24 4.34 13.49 -6.15
C GLU A 24 5.52 12.54 -6.39
N VAL A 25 6.73 13.07 -6.64
CA VAL A 25 7.93 12.25 -6.86
C VAL A 25 8.27 11.41 -5.63
N TYR A 26 8.16 11.95 -4.42
CA TYR A 26 8.40 11.20 -3.18
C TYR A 26 7.22 10.30 -2.76
N ALA A 27 5.99 10.62 -3.18
CA ALA A 27 4.83 9.77 -2.95
C ALA A 27 4.74 8.59 -3.93
N VAL A 28 5.36 8.65 -5.11
CA VAL A 28 5.34 7.55 -6.09
C VAL A 28 5.98 6.27 -5.53
N PRO A 29 7.18 6.30 -4.90
CA PRO A 29 7.75 5.14 -4.21
C PRO A 29 6.82 4.60 -3.12
N ASP A 30 6.26 5.47 -2.30
CA ASP A 30 5.38 5.10 -1.19
C ASP A 30 4.06 4.48 -1.67
N ARG A 31 3.47 5.05 -2.73
CA ARG A 31 2.27 4.51 -3.40
C ARG A 31 2.54 3.14 -4.00
N HIS A 32 3.70 2.94 -4.62
CA HIS A 32 4.04 1.65 -5.22
C HIS A 32 4.24 0.57 -4.14
N ILE A 33 4.94 0.90 -3.05
CA ILE A 33 5.15 -0.03 -1.93
C ILE A 33 3.82 -0.39 -1.27
N ARG A 34 2.96 0.62 -1.04
CA ARG A 34 1.61 0.42 -0.49
C ARG A 34 0.76 -0.45 -1.39
N TYR A 35 0.73 -0.18 -2.69
CA TYR A 35 0.03 -1.03 -3.66
C TYR A 35 0.54 -2.48 -3.65
N ALA A 36 1.86 -2.68 -3.62
CA ALA A 36 2.44 -4.02 -3.59
C ALA A 36 2.09 -4.78 -2.30
N ALA A 37 2.10 -4.11 -1.14
CA ALA A 37 1.68 -4.67 0.13
C ALA A 37 0.19 -5.02 0.13
N THR A 38 -0.66 -4.12 -0.37
CA THR A 38 -2.10 -4.35 -0.48
C THR A 38 -2.38 -5.54 -1.38
N LYS A 39 -1.75 -5.60 -2.57
CA LYS A 39 -1.88 -6.72 -3.49
C LYS A 39 -1.44 -8.05 -2.85
N ALA A 40 -0.34 -8.05 -2.09
CA ALA A 40 0.13 -9.24 -1.40
C ALA A 40 -0.86 -9.70 -0.31
N PHE A 41 -1.42 -8.78 0.46
CA PHE A 41 -2.40 -9.07 1.50
C PHE A 41 -3.67 -9.71 0.93
N PHE A 42 -4.32 -9.06 -0.04
CA PHE A 42 -5.53 -9.59 -0.67
C PHE A 42 -5.29 -10.87 -1.48
N GLY A 43 -4.08 -11.06 -2.02
CA GLY A 43 -3.72 -12.23 -2.81
C GLY A 43 -3.23 -13.43 -1.99
N THR A 44 -2.92 -13.25 -0.70
CA THR A 44 -2.40 -14.34 0.14
C THR A 44 -3.52 -15.29 0.51
N LYS A 45 -3.32 -16.58 0.22
CA LYS A 45 -4.21 -17.68 0.59
C LYS A 45 -3.41 -18.76 1.31
N MET A 46 -4.04 -19.40 2.29
CA MET A 46 -3.47 -20.55 2.97
C MET A 46 -3.37 -21.70 1.98
N THR A 47 -2.22 -22.36 1.95
CA THR A 47 -2.04 -23.54 1.10
C THR A 47 -2.65 -24.75 1.82
N GLU A 48 -3.32 -25.63 1.08
CA GLU A 48 -3.86 -26.85 1.66
C GLU A 48 -2.72 -27.68 2.31
N GLY A 49 -2.95 -28.16 3.54
CA GLY A 49 -1.94 -28.89 4.31
C GLY A 49 -0.82 -28.03 4.93
N SER A 50 -0.83 -26.69 4.74
CA SER A 50 0.12 -25.79 5.40
C SER A 50 -0.30 -25.42 6.84
N SER A 51 0.66 -24.95 7.64
CA SER A 51 0.41 -24.54 9.03
C SER A 51 -0.43 -23.25 9.09
N MET A 52 -1.60 -23.34 9.74
CA MET A 52 -2.45 -22.18 10.02
C MET A 52 -1.71 -21.12 10.86
N GLN A 53 -0.84 -21.54 11.78
CA GLN A 53 -0.06 -20.62 12.61
C GLN A 53 0.94 -19.83 11.77
N GLU A 54 1.68 -20.49 10.88
CA GLU A 54 2.64 -19.82 9.99
C GLU A 54 1.92 -18.86 9.04
N HIS A 55 0.76 -19.28 8.53
CA HIS A 55 -0.10 -18.42 7.71
C HIS A 55 -0.60 -17.21 8.49
N GLY A 56 -1.03 -17.38 9.74
CA GLY A 56 -1.46 -16.30 10.63
C GLY A 56 -0.36 -15.28 10.89
N ILE A 57 0.87 -15.73 11.16
CA ILE A 57 2.05 -14.85 11.33
C ILE A 57 2.30 -14.07 10.03
N LYS A 58 2.23 -14.72 8.87
CA LYS A 58 2.39 -14.05 7.57
C LYS A 58 1.31 -12.98 7.35
N MET A 59 0.05 -13.29 7.63
CA MET A 59 -1.05 -12.32 7.49
C MET A 59 -0.87 -11.14 8.45
N LEU A 60 -0.49 -11.38 9.70
CA LEU A 60 -0.20 -10.33 10.68
C LEU A 60 0.91 -9.38 10.20
N SER A 61 2.02 -9.93 9.69
CA SER A 61 3.13 -9.11 9.16
C SER A 61 2.71 -8.21 7.98
N LEU A 62 1.72 -8.64 7.19
CA LEU A 62 1.17 -7.84 6.09
C LEU A 62 0.24 -6.74 6.62
N VAL A 63 -0.52 -6.99 7.69
CA VAL A 63 -1.35 -5.99 8.36
C VAL A 63 -0.47 -4.89 8.96
N GLU A 64 0.54 -5.25 9.76
CA GLU A 64 1.47 -4.28 10.36
C GLU A 64 2.12 -3.40 9.30
N LYS A 65 2.58 -4.00 8.20
CA LYS A 65 3.15 -3.26 7.06
C LYS A 65 2.15 -2.30 6.42
N LEU A 66 0.88 -2.67 6.33
CA LEU A 66 -0.16 -1.82 5.74
C LEU A 66 -0.58 -0.68 6.68
N GLU A 67 -0.54 -0.88 7.99
CA GLU A 67 -0.71 0.16 9.01
C GLU A 67 0.43 1.18 8.94
N ASP A 68 1.68 0.72 8.88
CA ASP A 68 2.87 1.58 8.73
C ASP A 68 2.80 2.47 7.47
N LEU A 69 2.29 1.91 6.38
CA LEU A 69 2.10 2.60 5.10
C LEU A 69 0.83 3.45 5.04
N GLN A 70 0.04 3.49 6.12
CA GLN A 70 -1.24 4.20 6.19
C GLN A 70 -2.12 3.84 4.99
N ALA A 71 -2.30 2.53 4.75
CA ALA A 71 -3.07 2.01 3.62
C ALA A 71 -4.56 2.40 3.65
N GLY A 72 -5.07 2.83 4.81
CA GLY A 72 -6.46 3.26 4.95
C GLY A 72 -7.47 2.12 4.81
N ILE A 73 -7.04 0.88 5.13
CA ILE A 73 -7.90 -0.28 5.21
C ILE A 73 -8.51 -0.31 6.61
N ASP A 74 -9.82 -0.48 6.69
CA ASP A 74 -10.54 -0.57 7.96
C ASP A 74 -10.36 -1.97 8.60
N ASN A 75 -10.59 -2.03 9.91
CA ASN A 75 -10.40 -3.25 10.69
C ASN A 75 -11.30 -4.40 10.23
N ASP A 76 -12.53 -4.11 9.81
CA ASP A 76 -13.47 -5.14 9.36
C ASP A 76 -12.96 -5.77 8.05
N THR A 77 -12.46 -4.95 7.11
CA THR A 77 -11.81 -5.44 5.89
C THR A 77 -10.59 -6.30 6.19
N TYR A 78 -9.75 -5.94 7.17
CA TYR A 78 -8.62 -6.80 7.57
C TYR A 78 -9.10 -8.17 8.06
N ILE A 79 -10.11 -8.20 8.93
CA ILE A 79 -10.70 -9.43 9.47
C ILE A 79 -11.27 -10.29 8.34
N ASP A 80 -12.07 -9.69 7.44
CA ASP A 80 -12.69 -10.40 6.33
C ASP A 80 -11.66 -11.04 5.41
N VAL A 81 -10.58 -10.34 5.07
CA VAL A 81 -9.52 -10.86 4.20
C VAL A 81 -8.74 -11.97 4.90
N ILE A 82 -8.46 -11.84 6.20
CA ILE A 82 -7.81 -12.90 6.98
C ILE A 82 -8.68 -14.16 6.98
N LEU A 83 -9.96 -14.05 7.27
CA LEU A 83 -10.89 -15.18 7.24
C LEU A 83 -10.98 -15.80 5.83
N GLN A 84 -11.08 -14.98 4.78
CA GLN A 84 -11.08 -15.45 3.40
C GLN A 84 -9.76 -16.07 2.95
N SER A 85 -8.64 -15.73 3.58
CA SER A 85 -7.34 -16.33 3.29
C SER A 85 -7.20 -17.72 3.87
N LEU A 86 -7.91 -17.99 4.98
CA LEU A 86 -7.91 -19.27 5.68
C LEU A 86 -8.80 -20.32 5.05
N LEU A 87 -9.74 -19.93 4.18
CA LEU A 87 -10.67 -20.83 3.48
C LEU A 87 -10.01 -21.36 2.20
N PRO A 88 -9.31 -22.50 2.23
CA PRO A 88 -8.66 -23.06 1.08
C PRO A 88 -9.68 -24.00 0.46
N LEU A 89 -10.79 -23.48 -0.06
CA LEU A 89 -11.81 -24.24 -0.79
C LEU A 89 -12.22 -25.57 -0.07
N THR A 90 -13.26 -25.54 0.79
CA THR A 90 -13.91 -26.77 1.25
C THR A 90 -14.63 -27.46 0.08
N THR A 91 -13.89 -28.13 -0.79
CA THR A 91 -14.40 -29.00 -1.85
C THR A 91 -13.69 -30.34 -1.77
N HIS A 92 -13.85 -31.05 -0.66
CA HIS A 92 -14.01 -32.51 -0.64
C HIS A 92 -14.32 -32.98 0.79
N PHE A 93 -15.60 -32.92 1.17
CA PHE A 93 -16.15 -33.88 2.11
C PHE A 93 -17.36 -34.50 1.41
N SER A 94 -17.12 -35.61 0.71
CA SER A 94 -18.12 -36.50 0.10
C SER A 94 -17.69 -37.92 0.41
#